data_AF-A0AAW2L2F0-F1
#
_entry.id   AF-A0AAW2L2F0-F1
#
_cell.length_a   1.000
_cell.length_b   1.000
_cell.length_c   1.000
_cell.angle_alpha   90.00
_cell.angle_beta   90.00
_cell.angle_gamma   90.00
#
_symmetry.space_group_name_H-M   'P 1'
#
loop_
_entity.id
_entity.type
_entity.pdbx_description
1 polymer ?
#
loop_
_entity_poly.entity_id
_entity_poly.type
_entity_poly.pdbx_seq_one_letter_code
_entity_poly.pdbx_strand_id
1 'polypeptide(L)'
;MTAAYLINRSPSVPLSGKVPECVWTDSDVDLSALRVFGCSAFALQNGDKLDPRAQKCVFIGYPNGVKGYRLWVRSQPGIKVITSRDVTFNELEMPCLSDKETDFNIENTFNKIDLNPQDNQQGEERKKKKINLES
;
A
#
# COMPACT_ATOMS: atom_id res chain seq x y z
N MET A 1 4.37 9.24 6.87
CA MET A 1 4.22 9.40 5.41
C MET A 1 3.95 8.02 4.80
N THR A 2 2.69 7.57 4.78
CA THR A 2 2.34 6.27 4.19
C THR A 2 2.34 6.34 2.66
N ALA A 3 1.79 7.42 2.08
CA ALA A 3 1.71 7.58 0.64
C ALA A 3 3.08 7.56 -0.04
N ALA A 4 4.06 8.32 0.48
CA ALA A 4 5.41 8.31 -0.07
C ALA A 4 6.09 6.92 0.06
N TYR A 5 5.86 6.22 1.17
CA TYR A 5 6.37 4.85 1.37
C TYR A 5 5.85 3.89 0.29
N LEU A 6 4.58 4.01 -0.08
CA LEU A 6 3.96 3.21 -1.13
C LEU A 6 4.43 3.63 -2.53
N ILE A 7 4.48 4.92 -2.82
CA ILE A 7 4.92 5.45 -4.12
C ILE A 7 6.35 5.01 -4.42
N ASN A 8 7.23 5.05 -3.42
CA ASN A 8 8.63 4.64 -3.58
C ASN A 8 8.78 3.12 -3.82
N ARG A 9 7.79 2.31 -3.41
CA ARG A 9 7.74 0.86 -3.61
C ARG A 9 6.91 0.42 -4.81
N SER A 10 6.18 1.34 -5.42
CA SER A 10 5.36 1.07 -6.61
C SER A 10 6.20 1.20 -7.89
N PRO A 11 5.93 0.38 -8.91
CA PRO A 11 6.58 0.53 -10.21
C PRO A 11 6.24 1.90 -10.80
N SER A 12 7.25 2.60 -11.31
CA SER A 12 7.11 3.97 -11.80
C SER A 12 7.34 4.03 -13.31
N VAL A 13 6.40 4.63 -14.06
CA VAL A 13 6.47 4.77 -15.52
C VAL A 13 7.71 5.56 -15.98
N PRO A 14 8.07 6.71 -15.37
CA PRO A 14 9.32 7.41 -15.68
C PRO A 14 10.59 6.57 -15.52
N LEU A 15 10.57 5.53 -14.69
CA LEU A 15 11.69 4.64 -14.44
C LEU A 15 11.59 3.34 -15.26
N SER A 16 10.81 3.35 -16.35
CA SER A 16 10.57 2.16 -17.19
C SER A 16 9.99 0.97 -16.41
N GLY A 17 9.12 1.25 -15.44
CA GLY A 17 8.50 0.23 -14.58
C GLY A 17 9.38 -0.23 -13.41
N LYS A 18 10.58 0.34 -13.24
CA LYS A 18 11.42 0.07 -12.06
C LYS A 18 10.82 0.73 -10.81
N VAL A 19 11.06 0.10 -9.67
CA VAL A 19 10.68 0.63 -8.37
C VAL A 19 11.69 1.72 -7.98
N PRO A 20 11.26 2.96 -7.67
CA PRO A 20 12.15 4.04 -7.27
C PRO A 20 13.10 3.64 -6.14
N GLU A 21 12.59 2.85 -5.19
CA GLU A 21 13.39 2.39 -4.08
C GLU A 21 14.49 1.39 -4.45
N CYS A 22 14.33 0.60 -5.51
CA CYS A 22 15.41 -0.22 -6.04
C CYS A 22 16.48 0.65 -6.71
N VAL A 23 16.06 1.68 -7.44
CA VAL A 23 16.96 2.51 -8.27
C VAL A 23 17.92 3.36 -7.43
N TRP A 24 17.48 3.86 -6.27
CA TRP A 24 18.33 4.74 -5.43
C TRP A 24 19.17 3.99 -4.37
N THR A 25 18.92 2.69 -4.14
CA THR A 25 19.57 1.87 -3.10
C THR A 25 20.33 0.69 -3.69
N ASP A 26 20.24 0.49 -5.01
CA ASP A 26 20.82 -0.63 -5.75
C ASP A 26 20.54 -2.01 -5.11
N SER A 27 19.41 -2.13 -4.41
CA SER A 27 18.98 -3.34 -3.68
C SER A 27 17.52 -3.66 -3.95
N ASP A 28 17.17 -4.94 -3.83
CA ASP A 28 15.78 -5.36 -3.94
C ASP A 28 14.94 -4.85 -2.76
N VAL A 29 13.70 -4.49 -3.07
CA VAL A 29 12.74 -3.99 -2.10
C VAL A 29 11.97 -5.16 -1.50
N ASP A 30 12.06 -5.31 -0.18
CA ASP A 30 11.21 -6.24 0.55
C ASP A 30 9.78 -5.68 0.67
N LEU A 31 8.86 -6.33 -0.02
CA LEU A 31 7.42 -6.03 0.00
C LEU A 31 6.67 -6.85 1.05
N SER A 32 7.34 -7.74 1.80
CA SER A 32 6.70 -8.57 2.84
C SER A 32 6.06 -7.76 3.95
N ALA A 33 6.56 -6.55 4.18
CA ALA A 33 6.00 -5.60 5.14
C ALA A 33 4.74 -4.88 4.63
N LEU A 34 4.38 -5.00 3.35
CA LEU A 34 3.16 -4.40 2.81
C LEU A 34 1.92 -5.16 3.29
N ARG A 35 0.93 -4.41 3.76
CA ARG A 35 -0.36 -4.90 4.23
C ARG A 35 -1.50 -4.08 3.64
N VAL A 36 -2.67 -4.69 3.52
CA VAL A 36 -3.90 -4.05 3.01
C VAL A 36 -4.34 -2.93 3.93
N PHE A 37 -4.47 -1.71 3.40
CA PHE A 37 -4.90 -0.55 4.19
C PHE A 37 -6.34 -0.72 4.68
N GLY A 38 -6.62 -0.32 5.92
CA GLY A 38 -7.97 -0.39 6.49
C GLY A 38 -8.41 -1.78 6.94
N CYS A 39 -7.53 -2.79 6.85
CA CYS A 39 -7.86 -4.13 7.34
C CYS A 39 -7.94 -4.20 8.86
N SER A 40 -8.66 -5.21 9.34
CA SER A 40 -8.70 -5.62 10.75
C SER A 40 -7.32 -6.13 11.17
N ALA A 41 -6.81 -5.63 12.27
CA ALA A 41 -5.48 -5.95 12.77
C ALA A 41 -5.52 -6.17 14.29
N PHE A 42 -4.79 -7.17 14.77
CA PHE A 42 -4.69 -7.50 16.20
C PHE A 42 -3.28 -7.18 16.68
N ALA A 43 -3.15 -6.14 17.48
CA ALA A 43 -1.87 -5.79 18.10
C ALA A 43 -1.66 -6.67 19.34
N LEU A 44 -0.51 -7.33 19.41
CA LEU A 44 -0.10 -8.00 20.65
C LEU A 44 0.33 -6.93 21.65
N GLN A 45 -0.32 -6.92 22.81
CA GLN A 45 0.06 -6.07 23.93
C GLN A 45 0.77 -6.94 24.97
N ASN A 46 1.96 -6.52 25.37
CA ASN A 46 2.69 -7.13 26.48
C ASN A 46 2.04 -6.64 27.78
N GLY A 47 0.87 -7.19 28.10
CA GLY A 47 0.16 -6.97 29.35
C GLY A 47 0.52 -8.01 30.41
N ASP A 48 0.20 -7.70 31.66
CA ASP A 48 0.34 -8.63 32.77
C ASP A 48 -0.57 -9.86 32.58
N LYS A 49 -0.34 -10.92 33.35
CA LYS A 49 -0.92 -12.27 33.17
C LYS A 49 -2.45 -12.35 33.03
N LEU A 50 -3.19 -11.28 33.34
CA LEU A 50 -4.66 -11.20 33.32
C LEU A 50 -5.23 -10.24 32.28
N ASP A 51 -4.40 -9.44 31.59
CA ASP A 51 -4.90 -8.50 30.58
C ASP A 51 -5.11 -9.19 29.22
N PRO A 52 -6.12 -8.77 28.43
CA PRO A 52 -6.33 -9.27 27.09
C PRO A 52 -5.06 -9.03 26.25
N ARG A 53 -4.42 -10.13 25.83
CA ARG A 53 -3.14 -10.11 25.11
C ARG A 53 -3.22 -9.47 23.72
N ALA A 54 -4.41 -9.42 23.11
CA ALA A 54 -4.59 -8.92 21.76
C ALA A 54 -5.64 -7.82 21.73
N GLN A 55 -5.27 -6.68 21.15
CA GLN A 55 -6.17 -5.54 20.98
C GLN A 55 -6.62 -5.41 19.53
N LYS A 56 -7.94 -5.44 19.28
CA LYS A 56 -8.51 -5.25 17.94
C LYS A 56 -8.34 -3.79 17.50
N CYS A 57 -7.75 -3.63 16.31
CA CYS A 57 -7.39 -2.35 15.72
C CYS A 57 -7.65 -2.35 14.21
N VAL A 58 -7.52 -1.19 13.58
CA VAL A 58 -7.58 -1.01 12.12
C VAL A 58 -6.23 -0.51 11.63
N PHE A 59 -5.70 -1.09 10.55
CA PHE A 59 -4.42 -0.68 10.00
C PHE A 59 -4.51 0.65 9.23
N ILE A 60 -3.65 1.62 9.57
CA ILE A 60 -3.60 2.98 8.97
C ILE A 60 -2.29 3.24 8.22
N GLY A 61 -1.34 2.31 8.17
CA GLY A 61 -0.08 2.49 7.44
C GLY A 61 1.15 2.51 8.31
N TYR A 62 2.22 3.15 7.81
CA TYR A 62 3.57 2.95 8.34
C TYR A 62 4.05 4.19 9.13
N PRO A 63 4.68 3.99 10.30
CA PRO A 63 5.31 5.06 11.06
C PRO A 63 6.61 5.50 10.39
N ASN A 64 7.04 6.74 10.65
CA ASN A 64 8.31 7.24 10.13
C ASN A 64 9.46 6.80 11.04
N GLY A 65 10.58 6.34 10.46
CA GLY A 65 11.83 6.10 11.18
C GLY A 65 11.87 4.89 12.12
N VAL A 66 10.78 4.12 12.24
CA VAL A 66 10.73 2.90 13.06
C VAL A 66 10.08 1.76 12.31
N LYS A 67 10.59 0.53 12.48
CA LYS A 67 9.98 -0.68 11.93
C LYS A 67 8.78 -1.09 12.77
N GLY A 68 7.58 -0.82 12.24
CA GLY A 68 6.30 -1.18 12.85
C GLY A 68 5.12 -0.70 12.00
N TYR A 69 3.92 -0.78 12.57
CA TYR A 69 2.66 -0.45 11.92
C TYR A 69 1.87 0.54 12.77
N ARG A 70 1.23 1.51 12.13
CA ARG A 70 0.30 2.44 12.75
C ARG A 70 -1.09 1.83 12.74
N LEU A 71 -1.67 1.71 13.92
CA LEU A 71 -2.94 1.04 14.15
C LEU A 71 -3.90 1.99 14.86
N TRP A 72 -5.14 2.01 14.43
CA TRP A 72 -6.22 2.75 15.09
C TRP A 72 -6.98 1.82 16.02
N VAL A 73 -7.12 2.21 17.27
CA VAL A 73 -7.88 1.48 18.28
C VAL A 73 -9.32 1.94 18.25
N ARG A 74 -10.25 1.07 17.86
CA ARG A 74 -11.69 1.38 17.76
C ARG A 74 -12.48 1.06 19.03
N SER A 75 -11.87 0.35 19.99
CA SER A 75 -12.53 -0.06 21.25
C SER A 75 -12.75 1.08 22.25
N GLN A 76 -12.12 2.25 22.07
CA GLN A 76 -12.24 3.38 23.01
C GLN A 76 -12.92 4.57 22.32
N PRO A 77 -13.78 5.33 23.02
CA PRO A 77 -14.32 6.57 22.49
C PRO A 77 -13.19 7.58 22.29
N GLY A 78 -12.81 7.83 21.04
CA GLY A 78 -11.75 8.75 20.64
C GLY A 78 -10.85 8.22 19.52
N ILE A 79 -9.98 9.08 18.99
CA ILE A 79 -8.98 8.70 17.99
C ILE A 79 -7.69 8.35 18.71
N LYS A 80 -7.49 7.06 19.01
CA LYS A 80 -6.24 6.56 19.60
C LYS A 80 -5.45 5.77 18.57
N VAL A 81 -4.28 6.30 18.19
CA VAL A 81 -3.37 5.64 17.25
C VAL A 81 -2.18 5.08 18.02
N ILE A 82 -1.93 3.79 17.89
CA ILE A 82 -0.78 3.09 18.48
C ILE A 82 0.20 2.68 17.38
N THR A 83 1.47 2.51 17.75
CA THR A 83 2.48 1.92 16.86
C THR A 83 2.94 0.61 17.47
N SER A 84 2.82 -0.50 16.74
CA SER A 84 3.29 -1.81 17.19
C SER A 84 3.98 -2.56 16.05
N ARG A 85 4.95 -3.41 16.40
CA ARG A 85 5.63 -4.32 15.46
C ARG A 85 4.93 -5.67 15.38
N ASP A 86 4.48 -6.18 16.51
CA ASP A 86 3.88 -7.51 16.62
C ASP A 86 2.38 -7.40 16.40
N VAL A 87 1.98 -7.61 15.14
CA VAL A 87 0.61 -7.40 14.68
C VAL A 87 0.21 -8.55 13.77
N THR A 88 -0.95 -9.14 14.05
CA THR A 88 -1.58 -10.14 13.19
C THR A 88 -2.66 -9.46 12.34
N PHE A 89 -2.56 -9.57 11.02
CA PHE A 89 -3.48 -8.93 10.09
C PHE A 89 -4.54 -9.92 9.59
N ASN A 90 -5.79 -9.48 9.54
CA ASN A 90 -6.87 -10.15 8.83
C ASN A 90 -7.27 -9.28 7.63
N GLU A 91 -6.63 -9.53 6.50
CA GLU A 91 -6.77 -8.72 5.28
C GLU A 91 -8.14 -8.90 4.58
N LEU A 92 -8.91 -9.91 4.99
CA LEU A 92 -10.25 -10.18 4.46
C LEU A 92 -11.34 -9.36 5.15
N GLU A 93 -11.06 -8.86 6.36
CA GLU A 93 -12.01 -8.08 7.15
C GLU A 93 -11.69 -6.58 7.02
N MET A 94 -12.62 -5.83 6.44
CA MET A 94 -12.54 -4.37 6.28
C MET A 94 -13.57 -3.68 7.18
N PRO A 95 -13.25 -3.46 8.47
CA PRO A 95 -14.21 -2.92 9.45
C PRO A 95 -14.67 -1.49 9.16
N CYS A 96 -14.00 -0.77 8.26
CA CYS A 96 -14.42 0.57 7.83
C CYS A 96 -15.32 0.56 6.59
N LEU A 97 -15.48 -0.58 5.92
CA LEU A 97 -16.31 -0.72 4.71
C LEU A 97 -17.65 -1.42 4.99
N SER A 98 -17.82 -2.03 6.16
CA SER A 98 -18.98 -2.86 6.50
C SER A 98 -20.29 -2.10 6.78
N ASP A 99 -20.27 -0.77 6.83
CA ASP A 99 -21.47 0.03 7.18
C ASP A 99 -22.29 0.50 5.98
N LYS A 100 -21.96 0.08 4.75
CA LYS A 100 -22.82 0.23 3.57
C LYS A 100 -22.70 -0.99 2.69
N GLU A 101 -23.80 -1.70 2.49
CA GLU A 101 -23.97 -2.64 1.38
C GLU A 101 -23.63 -1.90 0.09
N THR A 102 -22.42 -2.12 -0.41
CA THR A 102 -22.09 -1.86 -1.80
C THR A 102 -21.52 -3.17 -2.31
N ASP A 103 -22.27 -3.80 -3.19
CA ASP A 103 -21.90 -4.99 -3.95
C ASP A 103 -20.65 -4.70 -4.80
N PHE A 104 -19.48 -4.63 -4.18
CA PHE A 104 -18.24 -4.66 -4.92
C PHE A 104 -17.98 -6.10 -5.34
N ASN A 105 -18.43 -6.43 -6.54
CA ASN A 105 -18.03 -7.65 -7.27
C ASN A 105 -16.51 -7.65 -7.44
N ILE A 106 -15.80 -8.29 -6.51
CA ILE A 106 -14.34 -8.38 -6.48
C ILE A 106 -13.81 -9.09 -7.75
N GLU A 107 -14.59 -10.01 -8.34
CA GLU A 107 -14.20 -10.75 -9.55
C GLU A 107 -13.99 -9.87 -10.80
N ASN A 108 -14.69 -8.73 -10.90
CA ASN A 108 -14.59 -7.86 -12.09
C ASN A 108 -13.35 -6.95 -12.09
N THR A 109 -12.60 -6.88 -10.98
CA THR A 109 -11.40 -6.03 -10.89
C THR A 109 -10.13 -6.81 -11.25
N PHE A 110 -10.06 -8.11 -10.92
CA PHE A 110 -8.90 -8.95 -11.28
C PHE A 110 -8.84 -9.28 -12.78
N ASN A 111 -10.00 -9.41 -13.45
CA ASN A 111 -10.07 -9.67 -14.89
C ASN A 111 -9.79 -8.43 -15.78
N LYS A 112 -9.55 -7.25 -15.20
CA LYS A 112 -9.13 -6.05 -15.94
C LYS A 112 -7.63 -5.78 -15.89
N ILE A 113 -6.87 -6.61 -15.18
CA ILE A 113 -5.40 -6.55 -15.18
C ILE A 113 -4.89 -7.62 -16.17
N ASP A 114 -5.41 -7.59 -17.39
CA ASP A 114 -4.70 -8.20 -18.50
C ASP A 114 -3.58 -7.24 -18.88
N LEU A 115 -2.34 -7.69 -18.65
CA LEU A 115 -1.13 -7.10 -19.24
C LEU A 115 -1.32 -7.11 -20.76
N ASN A 116 -1.83 -6.03 -21.33
CA ASN A 116 -1.79 -5.82 -22.78
C ASN A 116 -0.40 -5.26 -23.13
N PRO A 117 0.48 -6.02 -23.81
CA PRO A 117 1.80 -5.55 -24.22
C PRO A 117 1.68 -4.88 -25.59
N GLN A 118 0.84 -3.87 -25.73
CA GLN A 118 0.69 -3.10 -26.96
C GLN A 118 0.20 -1.70 -26.57
N ASP A 119 1.14 -0.77 -26.34
CA ASP A 119 1.00 0.67 -26.65
C ASP A 119 2.18 1.43 -26.05
N ASN A 120 3.31 1.40 -26.75
CA ASN A 120 4.25 2.52 -26.69
C ASN A 120 4.99 2.69 -28.02
N GLN A 121 4.23 2.91 -29.10
CA GLN A 121 4.76 3.48 -30.35
C GLN A 121 4.44 4.97 -30.54
N GLN A 122 3.90 5.68 -29.54
CA GLN A 122 3.61 7.12 -29.66
C GLN A 122 4.79 8.06 -29.31
N GLY A 123 6.01 7.53 -29.19
CA GLY A 123 7.22 8.29 -28.87
C GLY A 123 8.04 8.82 -30.07
N GLU A 124 7.89 8.25 -31.28
CA GLU A 124 8.83 8.53 -32.38
C GLU A 124 8.38 9.57 -33.41
N GLU A 125 7.09 9.91 -33.50
CA GLU A 125 6.62 10.88 -34.50
C GLU A 125 6.93 12.35 -34.17
N ARG A 126 7.28 12.67 -32.91
CA ARG A 126 7.69 14.04 -32.55
C ARG A 126 9.14 14.37 -32.93
N LYS A 127 9.97 13.39 -33.31
CA LYS A 127 11.34 13.66 -33.81
C LYS A 127 11.40 13.90 -35.31
N LYS A 128 10.47 13.35 -36.11
CA LYS A 128 10.49 13.54 -37.58
C LYS A 128 9.97 14.90 -38.05
N LYS A 129 9.20 15.64 -37.25
CA LYS A 129 8.77 17.01 -37.61
C LYS A 129 9.80 18.10 -37.35
N LYS A 130 10.85 17.86 -36.56
CA LYS A 130 11.91 18.87 -36.30
C LYS A 130 13.04 18.88 -37.33
N ILE A 131 13.17 17.86 -38.17
CA ILE A 131 14.21 17.80 -39.22
C ILE A 131 13.77 18.43 -40.55
N ASN A 132 12.48 18.68 -40.77
CA ASN A 132 11.97 19.24 -42.03
C ASN A 132 11.58 20.73 -41.96
N LEU A 133 12.02 21.46 -40.92
CA LEU A 133 11.79 22.90 -40.80
C LEU A 133 13.08 23.72 -40.79
N GLU A 134 14.24 23.09 -41.01
CA GLU A 134 15.54 23.76 -41.00
C GLU A 134 16.38 23.40 -42.25
N SER A 135 15.74 23.37 -43.43
CA SER A 135 16.41 23.34 -44.74
C SER A 135 15.68 24.24 -45.73
#